data_AF-A0A132C5C6-F1
#
_entry.id   AF-A0A132C5C6-F1
#
_cell.length_a   1.000
_cell.length_b   1.000
_cell.length_c   1.000
_cell.angle_alpha   90.00
_cell.angle_beta   90.00
_cell.angle_gamma   90.00
#
_symmetry.space_group_name_H-M   'P 1'
#
loop_
_entity.id
_entity.type
_entity.pdbx_description
1 polymer ?
#
loop_
_entity_poly.entity_id
_entity_poly.type
_entity_poly.pdbx_seq_one_letter_code
_entity_poly.pdbx_strand_id
1 'polypeptide(L)'
;MKSDIVKIVVGDEYDEALRKALSTAISEIGAEVVNKSGGVAGSQDLEVLVINVGGNIVTIEAETFVGISVEGAESVVADFMKVVNKNL
;
A
#
# COMPACT_ATOMS: atom_id res chain seq x y z
N MET A 1 0.01 23.43 -4.22
CA MET A 1 -1.16 22.53 -4.30
C MET A 1 -1.25 21.81 -2.98
N LYS A 2 -2.40 21.82 -2.30
CA LYS A 2 -2.64 20.81 -1.26
C LYS A 2 -2.75 19.48 -2.02
N SER A 3 -1.86 18.55 -1.72
CA SER A 3 -2.09 17.17 -2.14
C SER A 3 -3.18 16.63 -1.23
N ASP A 4 -4.38 16.44 -1.75
CA ASP A 4 -5.43 15.77 -0.99
C ASP A 4 -4.96 14.34 -0.71
N ILE A 5 -5.07 13.93 0.56
CA ILE A 5 -4.74 12.57 0.98
C ILE A 5 -5.96 11.70 0.72
N VAL A 6 -5.76 10.58 0.05
CA VAL A 6 -6.81 9.60 -0.26
C VAL A 6 -6.41 8.25 0.30
N LYS A 7 -7.41 7.46 0.69
CA LYS A 7 -7.27 6.05 1.06
C LYS A 7 -8.20 5.23 0.18
N ILE A 8 -7.67 4.23 -0.51
CA ILE A 8 -8.43 3.34 -1.38
C ILE A 8 -8.22 1.88 -0.97
N VAL A 9 -9.29 1.09 -0.95
CA VAL A 9 -9.21 -0.37 -0.81
C VAL A 9 -8.97 -0.95 -2.21
N VAL A 10 -7.92 -1.76 -2.34
CA VAL A 10 -7.39 -2.22 -3.64
C VAL A 10 -7.55 -3.73 -3.86
N GLY A 11 -7.97 -4.48 -2.84
CA GLY A 11 -8.30 -5.90 -2.95
C GLY A 11 -8.38 -6.57 -1.58
N ASP A 12 -8.58 -7.88 -1.57
CA ASP A 12 -8.73 -8.66 -0.35
C ASP A 12 -7.38 -8.88 0.36
N GLU A 13 -7.38 -9.03 1.68
CA GLU A 13 -6.18 -9.17 2.51
C GLU A 13 -5.38 -10.44 2.22
N TYR A 14 -6.00 -11.44 1.59
CA TYR A 14 -5.38 -12.72 1.20
C TYR A 14 -5.05 -12.80 -0.29
N ASP A 15 -5.25 -11.74 -1.07
CA ASP A 15 -4.93 -11.74 -2.49
C ASP A 15 -3.40 -11.80 -2.69
N GLU A 16 -2.89 -13.02 -2.90
CA GLU A 16 -1.46 -13.27 -3.09
C GLU A 16 -0.91 -12.59 -4.35
N ALA A 17 -1.71 -12.48 -5.41
CA ALA A 17 -1.30 -11.83 -6.66
C ALA A 17 -1.12 -10.34 -6.43
N LEU A 18 -2.07 -9.69 -5.76
CA LEU A 18 -1.99 -8.29 -5.36
C LEU A 18 -0.82 -8.02 -4.41
N ARG A 19 -0.62 -8.86 -3.38
CA ARG A 19 0.53 -8.74 -2.47
C ARG A 19 1.86 -8.81 -3.20
N LYS A 20 1.98 -9.72 -4.17
CA LYS A 20 3.16 -9.81 -5.02
C LYS A 20 3.31 -8.60 -5.93
N ALA A 21 2.24 -8.13 -6.55
CA ALA A 21 2.24 -6.95 -7.41
C ALA A 21 2.65 -5.68 -6.65
N LEU A 22 2.17 -5.50 -5.42
CA LEU A 22 2.57 -4.41 -4.52
C LEU A 22 4.06 -4.47 -4.20
N SER A 23 4.58 -5.64 -3.82
CA SER A 23 6.02 -5.83 -3.53
C SER A 23 6.90 -5.53 -4.74
N THR A 24 6.49 -6.01 -5.92
CA THR A 24 7.18 -5.72 -7.19
C THR A 24 7.14 -4.23 -7.50
N ALA A 25 5.97 -3.58 -7.39
CA ALA A 25 5.81 -2.16 -7.70
C ALA A 25 6.67 -1.27 -6.78
N ILE A 26 6.74 -1.58 -5.48
CA ILE A 26 7.63 -0.89 -4.52
C ILE A 26 9.09 -0.96 -4.99
N SER A 27 9.52 -2.14 -5.44
CA SER A 27 10.87 -2.35 -5.95
C SER A 27 11.12 -1.64 -7.29
N GLU A 28 10.14 -1.67 -8.21
CA GLU A 28 10.24 -1.05 -9.54
C GLU A 28 10.34 0.48 -9.46
N ILE A 29 9.59 1.12 -8.55
CA ILE A 29 9.62 2.58 -8.38
C ILE A 29 10.78 3.06 -7.50
N GLY A 30 11.58 2.13 -6.94
CA GLY A 30 12.67 2.45 -6.04
C GLY A 30 12.21 3.12 -4.74
N ALA A 31 11.05 2.74 -4.22
CA ALA A 31 10.54 3.31 -2.97
C ALA A 31 11.35 2.82 -1.77
N GLU A 32 11.53 3.70 -0.79
CA GLU A 32 12.23 3.38 0.45
C GLU A 32 11.24 2.91 1.51
N VAL A 33 11.52 1.79 2.18
CA VAL A 33 10.70 1.34 3.32
C VAL A 33 11.04 2.19 4.55
N VAL A 34 10.08 2.99 5.01
CA VAL A 34 10.22 3.87 6.19
C VAL A 34 9.88 3.14 7.47
N ASN A 35 8.79 2.37 7.45
CA ASN A 35 8.34 1.58 8.58
C ASN A 35 7.65 0.31 8.10
N LYS A 36 7.80 -0.77 8.86
CA LYS A 36 7.04 -2.00 8.70
C LYS A 36 6.64 -2.49 10.08
N SER A 37 5.35 -2.55 10.33
CA SER A 37 4.78 -3.02 11.58
C SER A 37 3.64 -3.98 11.32
N GLY A 38 3.36 -4.84 12.27
CA GLY A 38 2.19 -5.68 12.24
C GLY A 38 1.85 -6.20 13.63
N GLY A 39 0.62 -6.67 13.80
CA GLY A 39 0.17 -7.21 15.07
C GLY A 39 -1.16 -7.92 14.93
N VAL A 40 -1.40 -8.81 15.89
CA VAL A 40 -2.64 -9.57 16.02
C VAL A 40 -3.43 -9.01 17.20
N ALA A 41 -4.70 -8.64 16.97
CA ALA A 41 -5.62 -8.21 18.00
C ALA A 41 -6.85 -9.12 18.01
N GLY A 42 -6.82 -10.14 18.88
CA GLY A 42 -7.87 -11.16 18.92
C GLY A 42 -7.82 -12.06 17.68
N SER A 43 -8.85 -11.96 16.82
CA SER A 43 -8.95 -12.72 15.56
C SER A 43 -8.69 -11.88 14.31
N GLN A 44 -8.09 -10.70 14.50
CA GLN A 44 -7.76 -9.78 13.41
C GLN A 44 -6.25 -9.62 13.32
N ASP A 45 -5.74 -9.65 12.10
CA ASP A 45 -4.38 -9.29 11.74
C ASP A 45 -4.39 -7.90 11.10
N LEU A 46 -3.42 -7.06 11.49
CA LEU A 46 -3.12 -5.79 10.86
C LEU A 46 -1.64 -5.75 10.48
N GLU A 47 -1.37 -5.56 9.20
CA GLU A 47 -0.04 -5.28 8.68
C GLU A 47 -0.01 -3.85 8.12
N VAL A 48 0.99 -3.06 8.51
CA VAL A 48 1.19 -1.69 8.04
C VAL A 48 2.59 -1.56 7.48
N LEU A 49 2.67 -1.14 6.22
CA LEU A 49 3.90 -0.84 5.52
C LEU A 49 3.88 0.63 5.08
N VAL A 50 4.83 1.40 5.57
CA VAL A 50 5.00 2.81 5.20
C VAL A 50 6.21 2.93 4.28
N ILE A 51 6.00 3.48 3.10
CA ILE A 51 7.04 3.71 2.10
C ILE A 51 7.16 5.19 1.76
N ASN A 52 8.35 5.59 1.34
CA ASN A 52 8.64 6.90 0.79
C ASN A 52 8.83 6.79 -0.73
N VAL A 53 7.99 7.51 -1.48
CA VAL A 53 8.01 7.61 -2.94
C VAL A 53 8.37 9.04 -3.31
N GLY A 54 9.65 9.29 -3.60
CA GLY A 54 10.13 10.60 -4.06
C GLY A 54 9.83 11.74 -3.07
N GLY A 55 9.91 11.48 -1.76
CA GLY A 55 9.60 12.43 -0.69
C GLY A 55 8.15 12.41 -0.20
N ASN A 56 7.28 11.58 -0.80
CA ASN A 56 5.89 11.46 -0.40
C ASN A 56 5.67 10.15 0.36
N ILE A 57 4.93 10.21 1.46
CA ILE A 57 4.58 9.03 2.23
C ILE A 57 3.38 8.33 1.61
N VAL A 58 3.51 7.02 1.43
CA VAL A 58 2.42 6.11 1.09
C VAL A 58 2.34 5.04 2.16
N THR A 59 1.14 4.81 2.69
CA THR A 59 0.84 3.79 3.68
C THR A 59 0.06 2.67 3.00
N ILE A 60 0.52 1.44 3.16
CA ILE A 60 -0.16 0.23 2.69
C ILE A 60 -0.57 -0.55 3.93
N GLU A 61 -1.86 -0.79 4.08
CA GLU A 61 -2.40 -1.55 5.21
C GLU A 61 -3.10 -2.80 4.71
N ALA A 62 -2.86 -3.94 5.34
CA ALA A 62 -3.69 -5.13 5.16
C ALA A 62 -4.35 -5.43 6.51
N GLU A 63 -5.67 -5.34 6.55
CA GLU A 63 -6.47 -5.58 7.76
C GLU A 63 -7.51 -6.66 7.49
N THR A 64 -7.63 -7.63 8.39
CA THR A 64 -8.66 -8.67 8.32
C THR A 64 -10.05 -8.04 8.22
N PHE A 65 -10.89 -8.54 7.30
CA PHE A 65 -12.25 -8.04 7.00
C PHE A 65 -12.36 -6.70 6.27
N VAL A 66 -11.27 -5.93 6.12
CA VAL A 66 -11.25 -4.68 5.35
C VAL A 66 -10.56 -4.88 4.00
N GLY A 67 -9.50 -5.70 3.97
CA GLY A 67 -8.68 -5.93 2.80
C GLY A 67 -7.37 -5.13 2.82
N ILE A 68 -6.77 -5.00 1.64
CA ILE A 68 -5.57 -4.19 1.43
C ILE A 68 -5.99 -2.79 1.01
N SER A 69 -5.46 -1.78 1.69
CA SER A 69 -5.67 -0.38 1.36
C SER A 69 -4.35 0.36 1.15
N VAL A 70 -4.41 1.40 0.31
CA VAL A 70 -3.29 2.29 0.00
C VAL A 70 -3.72 3.72 0.29
N GLU A 71 -2.96 4.42 1.12
CA GLU A 71 -3.18 5.79 1.53
C GLU A 71 -2.00 6.68 1.16
N GLY A 72 -2.26 7.90 0.70
CA GLY A 72 -1.23 8.90 0.41
C GLY A 72 -1.77 10.06 -0.40
N ALA A 73 -0.87 10.91 -0.91
CA ALA A 73 -1.24 11.97 -1.84
C ALA A 73 -1.90 11.39 -3.11
N GLU A 74 -3.05 11.93 -3.52
CA GLU A 74 -3.87 11.39 -4.61
C GLU A 74 -3.07 11.08 -5.89
N SER A 75 -2.24 12.03 -6.34
CA SER A 75 -1.41 11.84 -7.53
C SER A 75 -0.38 10.70 -7.37
N VAL A 76 0.19 10.57 -6.18
CA VAL A 76 1.20 9.55 -5.86
C VAL A 76 0.54 8.18 -5.77
N VAL A 77 -0.62 8.08 -5.12
CA VAL A 77 -1.40 6.84 -5.05
C VAL A 77 -1.84 6.41 -6.46
N ALA A 78 -2.35 7.33 -7.27
CA ALA A 78 -2.76 7.04 -8.64
C ALA A 78 -1.60 6.53 -9.50
N ASP A 79 -0.42 7.15 -9.42
CA ASP A 79 0.76 6.71 -10.18
C ASP A 79 1.32 5.39 -9.66
N PHE A 80 1.37 5.18 -8.34
CA PHE A 80 1.77 3.91 -7.74
C PHE A 80 0.85 2.77 -8.20
N MET A 81 -0.47 2.98 -8.19
CA MET A 81 -1.43 1.96 -8.59
C MET A 81 -1.35 1.59 -10.08
N LYS A 82 -0.90 2.50 -10.96
CA LYS A 82 -0.62 2.13 -12.37
C LYS A 82 0.48 1.08 -12.46
N VAL A 83 1.51 1.19 -11.61
CA VAL A 83 2.62 0.22 -11.57
C VAL A 83 2.15 -1.09 -10.93
N VAL A 84 1.34 -1.04 -9.87
CA VAL A 84 0.73 -2.25 -9.27
C VAL A 84 -0.11 -3.00 -10.30
N ASN A 85 -1.00 -2.30 -11.01
CA ASN A 85 -1.89 -2.91 -12.01
C ASN A 85 -1.15 -3.48 -13.22
N LYS A 86 0.04 -2.97 -13.55
CA LYS A 86 0.93 -3.55 -14.58
C LYS A 86 1.49 -4.92 -14.15
N ASN A 87 1.59 -5.16 -12.85
CA ASN A 87 2.20 -6.35 -12.25
C ASN A 87 1.18 -7.38 -11.72
N LEU A 88 -0.13 -7.11 -11.87
CA LEU A 88 -1.23 -8.04 -11.63
C LEU A 88 -1.44 -8.95 -12.86
#